data_AF-A0A7S3U9S9-F1
#
_entry.id   AF-A0A7S3U9S9-F1
#
_cell.length_a   1.000
_cell.length_b   1.000
_cell.length_c   1.000
_cell.angle_alpha   90.00
_cell.angle_beta   90.00
_cell.angle_gamma   90.00
#
_symmetry.space_group_name_H-M   'P 1'
#
loop_
_entity.id
_entity.type
_entity.pdbx_description
1 polymer ?
#
loop_
_entity_poly.entity_id
_entity_poly.type
_entity_poly.pdbx_seq_one_letter_code
_entity_poly.pdbx_strand_id
1 'polypeptide(L)'
;ASSVTNSETKHPPTSKRRASASTEVGAEGNGRQTMEGKKEEDEKGVEKEAELRLPDGTTVKLPVLVDAAGQTFVDVRHLQTATGICTFDPGFSSTASCQSKITYIDGQKGVLLYRGYPIEQLAKQCSFAEVAYLLQYGELPTVERSMEFQEKLTYETMVHEHLIRFYQGFKPDAHPMAILVSCCWNGHCNAGSYIDNGLELT
;
A
#
# COMPACT_ATOMS: atom_id res chain seq x y z
N ALA A 1 -17.03 47.38 20.09
CA ALA A 1 -15.72 47.80 20.60
C ALA A 1 -15.07 46.56 21.18
N SER A 2 -13.94 46.02 20.74
CA SER A 2 -12.70 46.54 20.13
C SER A 2 -11.94 45.29 19.63
N SER A 3 -11.71 45.10 18.32
CA SER A 3 -10.53 45.49 17.52
C SER A 3 -9.20 44.77 17.83
N VAL A 4 -8.79 43.88 16.88
CA VAL A 4 -7.44 43.65 16.27
C VAL A 4 -6.32 43.18 17.23
N THR A 5 -5.55 42.09 17.00
CA THR A 5 -4.50 41.92 15.95
C THR A 5 -4.06 40.46 15.77
N ASN A 6 -3.84 40.06 14.50
CA ASN A 6 -3.09 38.89 14.04
C ASN A 6 -1.65 38.85 14.58
N SER A 7 -1.13 37.65 14.82
CA SER A 7 0.31 37.39 14.83
C SER A 7 0.64 36.17 13.98
N GLU A 8 1.15 36.43 12.78
CA GLU A 8 1.72 35.47 11.84
C GLU A 8 2.99 34.83 12.43
N THR A 9 3.08 33.50 12.48
CA THR A 9 4.35 32.78 12.66
C THR A 9 4.84 32.28 11.30
N LYS A 10 5.84 33.00 10.77
CA LYS A 10 6.54 32.78 9.51
C LYS A 10 7.50 31.59 9.64
N HIS A 11 7.29 30.50 8.92
CA HIS A 11 8.33 29.47 8.72
C HIS A 11 9.36 29.95 7.68
N PRO A 12 10.66 29.73 7.89
CA PRO A 12 11.70 30.26 7.01
C PRO A 12 11.85 29.44 5.71
N PRO A 13 12.26 30.07 4.60
CA PRO A 13 12.52 29.38 3.33
C PRO A 13 13.96 28.87 3.28
N THR A 14 14.16 27.55 3.20
CA THR A 14 15.49 26.98 2.96
C THR A 14 15.69 26.74 1.47
N SER A 15 16.31 27.72 0.80
CA SER A 15 17.04 27.49 -0.45
C SER A 15 18.52 27.89 -0.25
N LYS A 16 19.39 27.04 -0.82
CA LYS A 16 20.79 27.24 -1.21
C LYS A 16 21.89 26.54 -0.38
N ARG A 17 22.64 25.74 -1.16
CA ARG A 17 24.04 25.27 -1.06
C ARG A 17 24.22 23.99 -0.23
N ARG A 18 24.93 22.97 -0.74
CA ARG A 18 26.21 23.06 -1.46
C ARG A 18 26.54 21.75 -2.19
N ALA A 19 27.02 21.87 -3.43
CA ALA A 19 27.82 20.85 -4.09
C ALA A 19 29.33 21.02 -3.75
N SER A 20 30.02 19.88 -3.72
CA SER A 20 31.47 19.59 -3.81
C SER A 20 32.47 20.05 -2.74
N ALA A 21 33.16 19.05 -2.16
CA ALA A 21 34.63 19.02 -2.01
C ALA A 21 35.10 17.59 -1.67
N SER A 22 35.88 16.97 -2.57
CA SER A 22 36.70 15.78 -2.34
C SER A 22 38.07 16.20 -1.80
N THR A 23 38.66 15.42 -0.87
CA THR A 23 40.11 15.11 -0.82
C THR A 23 40.30 13.90 0.10
N GLU A 24 40.99 12.89 -0.45
CA GLU A 24 41.32 11.57 0.08
C GLU A 24 42.58 11.60 0.97
N VAL A 25 42.76 10.59 1.86
CA VAL A 25 43.86 9.58 1.91
C VAL A 25 43.43 8.56 3.01
N GLY A 26 43.08 7.29 2.74
CA GLY A 26 43.94 6.12 2.47
C GLY A 26 44.18 5.35 3.79
N ALA A 27 44.19 4.02 3.93
CA ALA A 27 44.01 2.88 3.05
C ALA A 27 43.85 1.64 3.98
N GLU A 28 42.96 0.70 3.67
CA GLU A 28 43.16 -0.74 3.96
C GLU A 28 42.06 -1.51 3.21
N GLY A 29 42.49 -2.38 2.29
CA GLY A 29 41.61 -3.08 1.38
C GLY A 29 41.08 -4.39 1.94
N ASN A 30 39.90 -4.81 1.46
CA ASN A 30 39.69 -6.20 1.08
C ASN A 30 38.41 -6.35 0.23
N GLY A 31 38.47 -7.28 -0.73
CA GLY A 31 37.29 -8.08 -1.11
C GLY A 31 36.22 -7.42 -1.97
N ARG A 32 36.48 -7.34 -3.28
CA ARG A 32 35.43 -7.39 -4.29
C ARG A 32 34.74 -8.75 -4.18
N GLN A 33 33.58 -8.80 -3.52
CA GLN A 33 32.62 -9.88 -3.71
C GLN A 33 31.41 -9.33 -4.45
N THR A 34 31.52 -9.39 -5.77
CA THR A 34 30.41 -9.79 -6.62
C THR A 34 29.87 -11.11 -6.07
N MET A 35 28.77 -11.04 -5.31
CA MET A 35 27.89 -12.18 -5.19
C MET A 35 26.88 -12.03 -6.31
N GLU A 36 27.12 -12.80 -7.36
CA GLU A 36 26.08 -13.30 -8.24
C GLU A 36 24.86 -13.64 -7.36
N GLY A 37 23.77 -12.91 -7.57
CA GLY A 37 22.47 -13.35 -7.05
C GLY A 37 22.23 -14.70 -7.66
N LYS A 38 22.46 -15.74 -6.85
CA LYS A 38 22.08 -17.12 -7.14
C LYS A 38 20.71 -17.09 -7.79
N LYS A 39 20.61 -17.76 -8.94
CA LYS A 39 19.38 -18.48 -9.28
C LYS A 39 19.04 -19.35 -8.07
N GLU A 40 18.18 -18.86 -7.19
CA GLU A 40 17.40 -19.71 -6.31
C GLU A 40 16.21 -20.17 -7.14
N GLU A 41 16.49 -21.14 -7.99
CA GLU A 41 15.59 -22.26 -8.19
C GLU A 41 15.40 -22.90 -6.80
N ASP A 42 14.32 -22.56 -6.10
CA ASP A 42 13.83 -23.32 -4.95
C ASP A 42 12.39 -23.77 -5.25
N GLU A 43 12.26 -24.56 -6.32
CA GLU A 43 11.24 -25.61 -6.36
C GLU A 43 11.59 -26.65 -5.29
N LYS A 44 10.95 -26.53 -4.12
CA LYS A 44 10.44 -27.61 -3.24
C LYS A 44 10.18 -27.05 -1.83
N GLY A 45 9.13 -26.24 -1.70
CA GLY A 45 8.59 -25.87 -0.40
C GLY A 45 7.88 -27.07 0.22
N VAL A 46 8.36 -27.51 1.38
CA VAL A 46 7.80 -28.62 2.17
C VAL A 46 6.28 -28.51 2.26
N GLU A 47 5.55 -29.45 1.65
CA GLU A 47 4.09 -29.60 1.79
C GLU A 47 3.78 -29.99 3.24
N LYS A 48 3.62 -28.98 4.10
CA LYS A 48 3.06 -29.19 5.43
C LYS A 48 1.55 -29.33 5.24
N GLU A 49 1.05 -30.54 5.46
CA GLU A 49 -0.38 -30.82 5.42
C GLU A 49 -0.96 -30.71 6.84
N ALA A 50 -2.12 -30.08 6.96
CA ALA A 50 -2.95 -30.11 8.16
C ALA A 50 -4.07 -31.14 7.97
N GLU A 51 -4.33 -31.96 8.99
CA GLU A 51 -5.42 -32.93 8.96
C GLU A 51 -6.63 -32.40 9.74
N LEU A 52 -7.78 -32.29 9.09
CA LEU A 52 -9.06 -32.00 9.72
C LEU A 52 -9.87 -33.30 9.85
N ARG A 53 -10.27 -33.64 11.08
CA ARG A 53 -11.13 -34.79 11.36
C ARG A 53 -12.56 -34.32 11.58
N LEU A 54 -13.48 -34.81 10.74
CA LEU A 54 -14.90 -34.49 10.81
C LEU A 54 -15.64 -35.46 11.75
N PRO A 55 -16.80 -35.04 12.30
CA PRO A 55 -17.64 -35.92 13.13
C PRO A 55 -18.15 -37.17 12.38
N ASP A 56 -18.21 -37.12 11.05
CA ASP A 56 -18.57 -38.25 10.19
C ASP A 56 -17.43 -39.28 10.00
N GLY A 57 -16.29 -39.07 10.66
CA GLY A 57 -15.12 -39.96 10.61
C GLY A 57 -14.20 -39.74 9.40
N THR A 58 -14.58 -38.87 8.46
CA THR A 58 -13.74 -38.51 7.31
C THR A 58 -12.58 -37.61 7.75
N THR A 59 -11.36 -37.95 7.31
CA THR A 59 -10.17 -37.10 7.49
C THR A 59 -9.84 -36.42 6.18
N VAL A 60 -9.73 -35.09 6.21
CA VAL A 60 -9.38 -34.27 5.05
C VAL A 60 -8.02 -33.63 5.27
N LYS A 61 -7.18 -33.71 4.25
CA LYS A 61 -5.87 -33.07 4.21
C LYS A 61 -6.01 -31.70 3.57
N LEU A 62 -5.52 -30.68 4.26
CA LEU A 62 -5.54 -29.28 3.82
C LEU A 62 -4.09 -28.78 3.73
N PRO A 63 -3.70 -28.11 2.64
CA PRO A 63 -2.35 -27.57 2.51
C PRO A 63 -2.16 -26.37 3.44
N VAL A 64 -0.97 -26.27 4.04
CA VAL A 64 -0.56 -25.14 4.88
C VAL A 64 0.32 -24.19 4.07
N LEU A 65 -0.10 -22.94 3.99
CA LEU A 65 0.66 -21.83 3.42
C LEU A 65 1.44 -21.12 4.52
N VAL A 66 2.62 -20.61 4.19
CA VAL A 66 3.44 -19.85 5.14
C VAL A 66 3.75 -18.49 4.52
N ASP A 67 3.59 -17.43 5.32
CA ASP A 67 3.93 -16.06 4.92
C ASP A 67 5.43 -15.76 5.11
N ALA A 68 5.90 -14.69 4.48
CA ALA A 68 7.23 -14.13 4.71
C ALA A 68 7.45 -13.72 6.18
N ALA A 69 6.39 -13.35 6.90
CA ALA A 69 6.43 -13.06 8.32
C ALA A 69 6.39 -14.31 9.22
N GLY A 70 6.30 -15.51 8.65
CA GLY A 70 6.27 -16.79 9.36
C GLY A 70 4.90 -17.18 9.91
N GLN A 71 3.84 -16.43 9.59
CA GLN A 71 2.47 -16.84 9.91
C GLN A 71 2.03 -18.00 9.02
N THR A 72 1.31 -18.95 9.59
CA THR A 72 0.81 -20.14 8.89
C THR A 72 -0.68 -20.00 8.63
N PHE A 73 -1.09 -20.28 7.39
CA PHE A 73 -2.48 -20.28 6.97
C PHE A 73 -2.87 -21.68 6.50
N VAL A 74 -4.07 -22.12 6.82
CA VAL A 74 -4.64 -23.36 6.30
C VAL A 74 -5.54 -23.02 5.12
N ASP A 75 -5.28 -23.62 3.97
CA ASP A 75 -6.10 -23.41 2.79
C ASP A 75 -7.40 -24.22 2.86
N VAL A 76 -8.52 -23.52 2.99
CA VAL A 76 -9.87 -24.11 3.10
C VAL A 76 -10.68 -24.01 1.80
N ARG A 77 -10.07 -23.61 0.67
CA ARG A 77 -10.78 -23.41 -0.61
C ARG A 77 -11.54 -24.64 -1.10
N HIS A 78 -10.97 -25.83 -0.93
CA HIS A 78 -11.57 -27.09 -1.38
C HIS A 78 -12.40 -27.80 -0.31
N LEU A 79 -12.45 -27.26 0.92
CA LEU A 79 -13.11 -27.90 2.06
C LEU A 79 -14.61 -28.10 1.79
N GLN A 80 -15.29 -27.05 1.30
CA GLN A 80 -16.73 -27.10 1.03
C GLN A 80 -17.07 -28.10 -0.08
N THR A 81 -16.32 -28.12 -1.18
CA THR A 81 -16.56 -29.05 -2.30
C THR A 81 -16.32 -30.50 -1.91
N ALA A 82 -15.32 -30.77 -1.06
CA ALA A 82 -14.96 -32.13 -0.66
C ALA A 82 -15.87 -32.72 0.44
N THR A 83 -16.40 -31.88 1.34
CA THR A 83 -17.07 -32.34 2.56
C THR A 83 -18.49 -31.82 2.74
N GLY A 84 -18.90 -30.82 1.97
CA GLY A 84 -20.16 -30.10 2.17
C GLY A 84 -20.17 -29.18 3.39
N ILE A 85 -19.04 -29.03 4.10
CA ILE A 85 -18.93 -28.24 5.34
C ILE A 85 -18.28 -26.89 5.07
N CYS A 86 -18.79 -25.85 5.72
CA CYS A 86 -18.26 -24.48 5.66
C CYS A 86 -17.62 -24.09 6.99
N THR A 87 -16.63 -23.20 6.95
CA THR A 87 -16.13 -22.52 8.15
C THR A 87 -17.15 -21.46 8.57
N PHE A 88 -17.39 -21.35 9.88
CA PHE A 88 -18.25 -20.32 10.45
C PHE A 88 -17.40 -19.35 11.26
N ASP A 89 -17.11 -18.18 10.67
CA ASP A 89 -16.31 -17.11 11.28
C ASP A 89 -16.98 -15.75 11.04
N PRO A 90 -17.96 -15.36 11.89
CA PRO A 90 -18.61 -14.06 11.75
C PRO A 90 -17.60 -12.93 12.03
N GLY A 91 -17.32 -12.13 11.00
CA GLY A 91 -16.37 -11.02 11.10
C GLY A 91 -14.94 -11.36 10.69
N PHE A 92 -14.68 -12.57 10.16
CA PHE A 92 -13.41 -12.95 9.54
C PHE A 92 -12.18 -12.76 10.43
N SER A 93 -12.32 -12.94 11.75
CA SER A 93 -11.20 -12.70 12.69
C SER A 93 -10.09 -13.74 12.57
N SER A 94 -10.42 -14.95 12.10
CA SER A 94 -9.48 -16.07 11.92
C SER A 94 -9.29 -16.45 10.46
N THR A 95 -9.91 -15.71 9.53
CA THR A 95 -9.94 -16.04 8.11
C THR A 95 -9.14 -15.01 7.30
N ALA A 96 -8.05 -15.45 6.68
CA ALA A 96 -7.31 -14.63 5.73
C ALA A 96 -8.01 -14.65 4.36
N SER A 97 -8.56 -13.51 3.91
CA SER A 97 -9.33 -13.43 2.65
C SER A 97 -8.46 -13.23 1.41
N CYS A 98 -7.32 -12.54 1.52
CA CYS A 98 -6.50 -12.19 0.38
C CYS A 98 -5.00 -12.28 0.68
N GLN A 99 -4.21 -12.58 -0.34
CA GLN A 99 -2.76 -12.42 -0.30
C GLN A 99 -2.42 -10.97 -0.70
N SER A 100 -1.70 -10.26 0.16
CA SER A 100 -1.28 -8.88 -0.11
C SER A 100 0.21 -8.72 0.16
N LYS A 101 0.88 -7.93 -0.70
CA LYS A 101 2.28 -7.52 -0.54
C LYS A 101 2.41 -6.06 -0.11
N ILE A 102 1.30 -5.39 0.27
CA ILE A 102 1.28 -3.93 0.47
C ILE A 102 1.68 -3.58 1.90
N THR A 103 0.95 -4.09 2.89
CA THR A 103 1.13 -3.69 4.29
C THR A 103 1.20 -4.91 5.20
N TYR A 104 2.12 -4.88 6.15
CA TYR A 104 2.20 -5.87 7.23
C TYR A 104 1.98 -5.17 8.57
N ILE A 105 1.16 -5.78 9.43
CA ILE A 105 0.81 -5.25 10.75
C ILE A 105 1.03 -6.35 11.78
N ASP A 106 1.90 -6.08 12.76
CA ASP A 106 2.05 -6.87 13.97
C ASP A 106 1.57 -6.05 15.16
N GLY A 107 0.36 -6.36 15.64
CA GLY A 107 -0.26 -5.65 16.76
C GLY A 107 0.42 -5.87 18.10
N GLN A 108 1.13 -6.99 18.30
CA GLN A 108 1.80 -7.26 19.58
C GLN A 108 3.12 -6.49 19.69
N LYS A 109 3.87 -6.43 18.59
CA LYS A 109 5.14 -5.69 18.54
C LYS A 109 4.96 -4.21 18.19
N GLY A 110 3.76 -3.80 17.76
CA GLY A 110 3.48 -2.43 17.32
C GLY A 110 4.20 -2.07 16.01
N VAL A 111 4.42 -3.06 15.13
CA VAL A 111 5.17 -2.87 13.89
C VAL A 111 4.19 -2.72 12.72
N LEU A 112 4.30 -1.60 12.00
CA LEU A 112 3.58 -1.33 10.76
C LEU A 112 4.59 -1.11 9.63
N LEU A 113 4.51 -1.96 8.61
CA LEU A 113 5.39 -1.92 7.44
C LEU A 113 4.59 -1.63 6.17
N TYR A 114 5.07 -0.71 5.34
CA TYR A 114 4.60 -0.50 3.97
C TYR A 114 5.67 -1.01 3.00
N ARG A 115 5.32 -2.02 2.19
CA ARG A 115 6.24 -2.69 1.26
C ARG A 115 7.56 -3.13 1.92
N GLY A 116 7.53 -3.43 3.23
CA GLY A 116 8.70 -3.80 4.04
C GLY A 116 9.40 -2.64 4.79
N TYR A 117 9.06 -1.37 4.50
CA TYR A 117 9.62 -0.21 5.18
C TYR A 117 8.82 0.16 6.43
N PRO A 118 9.48 0.43 7.58
CA PRO A 118 8.78 0.83 8.79
C PRO A 118 8.15 2.21 8.65
N ILE A 119 6.92 2.36 9.14
CA ILE A 119 6.15 3.60 9.01
C ILE A 119 6.87 4.82 9.61
N GLU A 120 7.64 4.64 10.69
CA GLU A 120 8.38 5.72 11.34
C GLU A 120 9.44 6.33 10.42
N GLN A 121 10.05 5.52 9.57
CA GLN A 121 11.06 5.98 8.62
C GLN A 121 10.40 6.76 7.49
N LEU A 122 9.31 6.22 6.92
CA LEU A 122 8.56 6.88 5.85
C LEU A 122 8.01 8.23 6.31
N ALA A 123 7.47 8.31 7.53
CA ALA A 123 6.92 9.56 8.06
C ALA A 123 7.98 10.66 8.27
N LYS A 124 9.24 10.29 8.55
CA LYS A 124 10.34 11.25 8.79
C LYS A 124 11.07 11.65 7.51
N GLN A 125 11.15 10.75 6.53
CA GLN A 125 12.04 10.89 5.38
C GLN A 125 11.31 11.12 4.04
N CYS A 126 10.03 10.73 3.93
CA CYS A 126 9.31 10.72 2.67
C CYS A 126 8.13 11.70 2.67
N SER A 127 7.81 12.21 1.48
CA SER A 127 6.60 12.99 1.25
C SER A 127 5.40 12.07 0.95
N PHE A 128 4.17 12.60 1.09
CA PHE A 128 2.95 11.84 0.79
C PHE A 128 2.92 11.29 -0.64
N ALA A 129 3.40 12.07 -1.63
CA ALA A 129 3.43 11.65 -3.02
C ALA A 129 4.32 10.42 -3.24
N GLU A 130 5.48 10.36 -2.56
CA GLU A 130 6.40 9.23 -2.64
C GLU A 130 5.83 7.97 -1.98
N VAL A 131 5.12 8.14 -0.86
CA VAL A 131 4.44 7.01 -0.19
C VAL A 131 3.29 6.48 -1.03
N ALA A 132 2.52 7.37 -1.68
CA ALA A 132 1.46 6.97 -2.61
C ALA A 132 2.03 6.21 -3.81
N TYR A 133 3.15 6.68 -4.36
CA TYR A 133 3.88 5.98 -5.41
C TYR A 133 4.34 4.58 -4.96
N LEU A 134 4.93 4.48 -3.76
CA LEU A 134 5.38 3.22 -3.17
C LEU A 134 4.24 2.20 -3.02
N LEU A 135 3.06 2.64 -2.58
CA LEU A 135 1.88 1.79 -2.44
C LEU A 135 1.40 1.28 -3.80
N GLN A 136 1.33 2.17 -4.79
CA GLN A 136 0.83 1.85 -6.14
C GLN A 136 1.78 0.94 -6.92
N TYR A 137 3.07 1.29 -6.98
CA TYR A 137 4.05 0.61 -7.85
C TYR A 137 4.93 -0.41 -7.10
N GLY A 138 5.00 -0.33 -5.78
CA GLY A 138 5.76 -1.28 -4.95
C GLY A 138 7.24 -0.95 -4.73
N GLU A 139 7.77 0.08 -5.38
CA GLU A 139 9.16 0.52 -5.26
C GLU A 139 9.26 1.99 -4.86
N LEU A 140 10.38 2.38 -4.24
CA LEU A 140 10.64 3.77 -3.88
C LEU A 140 10.99 4.57 -5.15
N PRO A 141 10.36 5.74 -5.41
CA PRO A 141 10.63 6.49 -6.63
C PRO A 141 12.03 7.12 -6.62
N THR A 142 12.61 7.29 -7.80
CA THR A 142 13.72 8.22 -8.00
C THR A 142 13.21 9.66 -7.95
N VAL A 143 14.12 10.63 -7.75
CA VAL A 143 13.76 12.06 -7.70
C VAL A 143 13.00 12.50 -8.95
N GLU A 144 13.42 12.05 -10.13
CA GLU A 144 12.75 12.33 -11.41
C GLU A 144 11.33 11.76 -11.46
N ARG A 145 11.16 10.48 -11.11
CA ARG A 145 9.84 9.82 -11.08
C ARG A 145 8.89 10.45 -10.06
N SER A 146 9.40 10.92 -8.94
CA SER A 146 8.61 11.61 -7.92
C SER A 146 8.08 12.95 -8.46
N MET A 147 8.92 13.72 -9.17
CA MET A 147 8.50 14.97 -9.82
C MET A 147 7.45 14.71 -10.90
N GLU A 148 7.67 13.73 -11.78
CA GLU A 148 6.69 13.35 -12.80
C GLU A 148 5.35 12.91 -12.19
N PHE A 149 5.40 12.13 -11.11
CA PHE A 149 4.19 11.69 -10.42
C PHE A 149 3.45 12.86 -9.78
N GLN A 150 4.17 13.82 -9.20
CA GLN A 150 3.59 15.01 -8.62
C GLN A 150 2.99 15.95 -9.68
N GLU A 151 3.62 16.09 -10.85
CA GLU A 151 3.07 16.82 -11.98
C GLU A 151 1.80 16.17 -12.51
N LYS A 152 1.80 14.84 -12.68
CA LYS A 152 0.61 14.07 -13.05
C LYS A 152 -0.52 14.27 -12.05
N LEU A 153 -0.23 14.16 -10.75
CA LEU A 153 -1.23 14.38 -9.69
C LEU A 153 -1.79 15.80 -9.76
N THR A 154 -0.95 16.79 -10.01
CA THR A 154 -1.37 18.19 -10.15
C THR A 154 -2.30 18.39 -11.34
N TYR A 155 -1.99 17.77 -12.49
CA TYR A 155 -2.82 17.86 -13.69
C TYR A 155 -4.20 17.22 -13.49
N GLU A 156 -4.24 16.07 -12.79
CA GLU A 156 -5.49 15.34 -12.49
C GLU A 156 -6.30 15.93 -11.34
N THR A 157 -5.88 17.06 -10.73
CA THR A 157 -6.70 17.74 -9.69
C THR A 157 -7.88 18.54 -10.26
N MET A 158 -7.88 18.81 -11.57
CA MET A 158 -8.91 19.63 -12.21
C MET A 158 -10.24 18.87 -12.29
N VAL A 159 -11.24 19.37 -11.55
CA VAL A 159 -12.58 18.79 -11.56
C VAL A 159 -13.44 19.35 -12.68
N HIS A 160 -14.30 18.50 -13.26
CA HIS A 160 -15.26 18.93 -14.27
C HIS A 160 -16.30 19.89 -13.67
N GLU A 161 -16.68 20.94 -14.40
CA GLU A 161 -17.65 21.97 -13.98
C GLU A 161 -19.00 21.38 -13.51
N HIS A 162 -19.43 20.27 -14.10
CA HIS A 162 -20.63 19.54 -13.66
C HIS A 162 -20.58 19.10 -12.19
N LEU A 163 -19.40 18.72 -11.68
CA LEU A 163 -19.22 18.34 -10.27
C LEU A 163 -19.35 19.56 -9.34
N ILE A 164 -18.89 20.73 -9.78
CA ILE A 164 -19.00 21.98 -9.00
C ILE A 164 -20.48 22.38 -8.86
N ARG A 165 -21.25 22.32 -9.93
CA ARG A 165 -22.70 22.59 -9.90
C ARG A 165 -23.46 21.59 -9.05
N PHE A 166 -23.05 20.32 -9.09
CA PHE A 166 -23.61 19.28 -8.24
C PHE A 166 -23.36 19.55 -6.76
N TYR A 167 -22.15 20.01 -6.40
CA TYR A 167 -21.82 20.40 -5.03
C TYR A 167 -22.71 21.54 -4.50
N GLN A 168 -23.08 22.49 -5.35
CA GLN A 168 -23.98 23.59 -4.99
C GLN A 168 -25.42 23.15 -4.70
N GLY A 169 -25.83 21.95 -5.13
CA GLY A 169 -27.15 21.39 -4.86
C GLY A 169 -27.34 20.89 -3.42
N PHE A 170 -26.27 20.74 -2.64
CA PHE A 170 -26.37 20.30 -1.26
C PHE A 170 -26.76 21.44 -0.31
N LYS A 171 -27.47 21.10 0.76
CA LYS A 171 -27.66 22.00 1.90
C LYS A 171 -26.28 22.29 2.53
N PRO A 172 -26.00 23.54 2.96
CA PRO A 172 -24.71 23.90 3.59
C PRO A 172 -24.33 23.05 4.83
N ASP A 173 -25.32 22.49 5.53
CA ASP A 173 -25.12 21.69 6.75
C ASP A 173 -25.03 20.18 6.49
N ALA A 174 -24.94 19.74 5.22
CA ALA A 174 -24.86 18.32 4.90
C ALA A 174 -23.54 17.69 5.41
N HIS A 175 -23.62 16.46 5.92
CA HIS A 175 -22.44 15.76 6.42
C HIS A 175 -21.43 15.53 5.28
N PRO A 176 -20.14 15.87 5.46
CA PRO A 176 -19.16 15.86 4.37
C PRO A 176 -18.98 14.49 3.71
N MET A 177 -19.12 13.40 4.47
CA MET A 177 -19.10 12.04 3.88
C MET A 177 -20.29 11.76 2.95
N ALA A 178 -21.47 12.32 3.23
CA ALA A 178 -22.62 12.14 2.35
C ALA A 178 -22.40 12.85 1.01
N ILE A 179 -21.81 14.04 1.05
CA ILE A 179 -21.42 14.80 -0.14
C ILE A 179 -20.38 14.02 -0.95
N LEU A 180 -19.33 13.50 -0.29
CA LEU A 180 -18.26 12.72 -0.93
C LEU A 180 -18.81 11.49 -1.67
N VAL A 181 -19.63 10.67 -0.99
CA VAL A 181 -20.22 9.46 -1.58
C VAL A 181 -21.08 9.80 -2.79
N SER A 182 -21.88 10.85 -2.69
CA SER A 182 -22.77 11.29 -3.77
C SER A 182 -21.99 11.78 -5.00
N CYS A 183 -20.91 12.54 -4.80
CA CYS A 183 -20.03 12.99 -5.87
C CYS A 183 -19.25 11.83 -6.51
N CYS A 184 -18.72 10.90 -5.71
CA CYS A 184 -17.97 9.75 -6.19
C CYS A 184 -18.83 8.82 -7.07
N TRP A 185 -20.09 8.60 -6.67
CA TRP A 185 -21.02 7.78 -7.45
C TRP A 185 -21.38 8.39 -8.82
N ASN A 186 -21.61 9.71 -8.87
CA ASN A 186 -22.00 10.42 -10.09
C ASN A 186 -20.82 10.76 -11.02
N GLY A 187 -19.58 10.62 -10.57
CA GLY A 187 -18.37 10.93 -11.35
C GLY A 187 -18.16 10.08 -12.62
N HIS A 188 -19.02 9.09 -12.89
CA HIS A 188 -18.91 8.16 -14.01
C HIS A 188 -19.14 8.75 -15.42
N CYS A 189 -19.38 10.06 -15.57
CA CYS A 189 -19.74 10.62 -16.87
C CYS A 189 -18.59 11.17 -17.73
N ASN A 190 -17.30 11.08 -17.34
CA ASN A 190 -16.24 11.50 -18.28
C ASN A 190 -14.83 10.86 -18.10
N ALA A 191 -14.70 9.70 -17.46
CA ALA A 191 -13.41 8.99 -17.38
C ALA A 191 -13.18 8.01 -18.56
N GLY A 192 -13.87 8.21 -19.68
CA GLY A 192 -13.90 7.28 -20.82
C GLY A 192 -12.78 7.41 -21.84
N SER A 193 -11.68 8.12 -21.57
CA SER A 193 -10.66 8.33 -22.60
C SER A 193 -9.19 8.45 -22.16
N TYR A 194 -8.82 8.18 -20.88
CA TYR A 194 -7.44 8.42 -20.45
C TYR A 194 -6.76 7.34 -19.58
N ILE A 195 -7.36 6.16 -19.43
CA ILE A 195 -6.74 5.01 -18.72
C ILE A 195 -6.47 3.81 -19.67
N ASP A 196 -6.47 4.02 -20.98
CA ASP A 196 -6.28 2.94 -21.97
C ASP A 196 -4.81 2.59 -22.29
N ASN A 197 -3.85 3.04 -21.47
CA ASN A 197 -2.44 2.66 -21.66
C ASN A 197 -1.85 2.03 -20.40
N GLY A 198 -1.80 0.69 -20.38
CA GLY A 198 -0.66 -0.02 -19.78
C GLY A 198 -0.89 -0.85 -18.53
N LEU A 199 -2.10 -1.37 -18.30
CA LEU A 199 -2.29 -2.49 -17.36
C LEU A 199 -2.83 -3.73 -18.08
N GLU A 200 -2.09 -4.21 -19.09
CA GLU A 200 -2.17 -5.62 -19.48
C GLU A 200 -1.47 -6.44 -18.38
N LEU A 201 -2.29 -7.04 -17.53
CA LEU A 201 -1.88 -8.15 -16.69
C LEU A 201 -1.71 -9.37 -17.59
N THR A 202 -0.47 -9.66 -17.99
CA THR A 202 0.00 -11.01 -18.33
C THR A 202 0.76 -11.59 -17.15
#